data_AF-A0A955CFS8-F1
#
_entry.id   AF-A0A955CFS8-F1
#
_cell.length_a   1.000
_cell.length_b   1.000
_cell.length_c   1.000
_cell.angle_alpha   90.00
_cell.angle_beta   90.00
_cell.angle_gamma   90.00
#
_symmetry.space_group_name_H-M   'P 1'
#
loop_
_entity.id
_entity.type
_entity.pdbx_description
1 polymer ?
#
loop_
_entity_poly.entity_id
_entity_poly.type
_entity_poly.pdbx_seq_one_letter_code
_entity_poly.pdbx_strand_id
1 'polypeptide(L)'
;MHFKKGRSQTAISKTVHRAFAAAGVGVLIATLAVAVESRGADLRSTPLFDGERTALHTGAVINYWGGAFSPGSTAGITLQGDVVHSGDGAYRIDLAPTAPGQFGFFQTFSSELKGQLQRSTRDLTSFEMFETYVRNDTGAPFDLVLEIKDYRDSNSQRAQRTFAIPAGGWTKVSTPLSLTSGWSVSGTPQLDRTYALSFLVKPTVATLSGPIYFDDARLIEPGGPLDPLTAPIGEVAEALARRTFLGMWGARNRETSLVPNVSTDADAGALNTTSGVVWALPSAVRRGWVSASDADAYMSKLADSLNANLDQTTYLPTRFLGLSTGGPLGGGEESPVDAAFLALGLHQYKSQPGVDASLASKLDAVENRFDFSALASSNGWRLNYVPGSGLSGGTYSGYTTEGKVISLAAALSDSHPVALSQLWNSDTYRTVASLVD
;
A
#
# COMPACT_ATOMS: atom_id res chain seq x y z
N MET A 1 44.81 57.17 -24.61
CA MET A 1 44.49 57.64 -23.25
C MET A 1 44.65 56.43 -22.33
N HIS A 2 45.46 56.41 -21.25
CA HIS A 2 45.43 57.25 -20.03
C HIS A 2 44.07 57.15 -19.31
N PHE A 3 43.92 56.74 -18.04
CA PHE A 3 44.82 56.43 -16.90
C PHE A 3 44.06 55.49 -15.91
N LYS A 4 44.48 54.95 -14.74
CA LYS A 4 45.66 54.75 -13.82
C LYS A 4 45.17 53.66 -12.79
N LYS A 5 45.87 53.01 -11.83
CA LYS A 5 47.26 52.74 -11.35
C LYS A 5 47.07 51.67 -10.22
N GLY A 6 47.89 50.65 -9.93
CA GLY A 6 49.14 50.17 -10.53
C GLY A 6 50.20 49.78 -9.46
N ARG A 7 50.68 48.52 -9.47
CA ARG A 7 51.67 47.85 -8.55
C ARG A 7 51.05 47.31 -7.22
N SER A 8 51.63 46.31 -6.53
CA SER A 8 53.01 45.76 -6.62
C SER A 8 53.12 44.23 -6.46
N GLN A 9 54.17 43.65 -7.06
CA GLN A 9 54.79 42.40 -6.60
C GLN A 9 55.89 42.72 -5.56
N THR A 10 56.19 41.75 -4.69
CA THR A 10 57.43 41.70 -3.88
C THR A 10 57.82 40.22 -3.71
N ALA A 11 59.08 39.85 -3.93
CA ALA A 11 59.54 38.46 -3.88
C ALA A 11 60.86 38.31 -3.11
N ILE A 12 60.77 37.78 -1.89
CA ILE A 12 61.87 37.48 -0.94
C ILE A 12 61.38 36.25 -0.13
N SER A 13 62.13 35.17 0.12
CA SER A 13 63.53 34.83 -0.19
C SER A 13 63.67 33.36 -0.67
N LYS A 14 64.86 32.77 -0.54
CA LYS A 14 65.13 31.32 -0.56
C LYS A 14 65.72 30.87 0.79
N THR A 15 66.01 29.56 0.92
CA THR A 15 67.09 28.96 1.75
C THR A 15 66.75 28.68 3.23
N VAL A 16 67.09 27.53 3.86
CA VAL A 16 67.34 26.12 3.42
C VAL A 16 67.43 25.18 4.66
N HIS A 17 67.40 23.84 4.46
CA HIS A 17 67.74 22.75 5.43
C HIS A 17 66.77 22.57 6.64
N ARG A 18 66.20 21.38 6.93
CA ARG A 18 66.65 19.98 7.14
C ARG A 18 67.03 19.65 8.60
N ALA A 19 66.16 18.93 9.30
CA ALA A 19 66.51 18.04 10.42
C ALA A 19 65.46 16.93 10.63
N PHE A 20 65.90 15.81 11.22
CA PHE A 20 65.21 14.57 11.61
C PHE A 20 63.97 14.83 12.51
N ALA A 21 62.85 14.08 12.49
CA ALA A 21 62.58 12.63 12.40
C ALA A 21 62.58 11.87 13.75
N ALA A 22 61.41 11.28 14.08
CA ALA A 22 61.09 10.24 15.07
C ALA A 22 61.24 10.52 16.60
N ALA A 23 60.10 10.72 17.30
CA ALA A 23 59.76 10.12 18.61
C ALA A 23 58.30 10.44 19.01
N GLY A 24 57.62 9.54 19.74
CA GLY A 24 56.23 9.72 20.26
C GLY A 24 55.14 9.50 19.18
N VAL A 25 54.32 8.45 19.17
CA VAL A 25 53.57 7.78 20.25
C VAL A 25 52.70 8.77 21.02
N GLY A 26 51.48 8.99 20.51
CA GLY A 26 50.55 10.01 21.02
C GLY A 26 49.16 9.89 20.41
N VAL A 27 48.43 8.83 20.79
CA VAL A 27 46.96 8.74 20.64
C VAL A 27 46.44 8.94 19.21
N LEU A 28 46.68 7.93 18.35
CA LEU A 28 45.75 7.67 17.26
C LEU A 28 44.47 7.07 17.86
N ILE A 29 43.64 7.91 18.50
CA ILE A 29 42.27 7.51 18.84
C ILE A 29 41.63 7.14 17.50
N ALA A 30 41.18 5.90 17.42
CA ALA A 30 40.14 5.56 16.47
C ALA A 30 38.91 6.37 16.90
N THR A 31 38.70 7.53 16.27
CA THR A 31 37.36 7.84 15.81
C THR A 31 36.96 6.66 14.94
N LEU A 32 36.37 5.65 15.59
CA LEU A 32 35.27 4.96 14.96
C LEU A 32 34.39 6.08 14.44
N ALA A 33 34.32 6.20 13.12
CA ALA A 33 33.03 6.43 12.52
C ALA A 33 32.14 5.28 13.02
N VAL A 34 31.56 5.46 14.20
CA VAL A 34 30.15 5.20 14.34
C VAL A 34 29.53 6.02 13.23
N ALA A 35 29.38 5.37 12.08
CA ALA A 35 28.31 5.73 11.19
C ALA A 35 27.08 5.68 12.09
N VAL A 36 26.61 6.86 12.50
CA VAL A 36 25.20 7.02 12.75
C VAL A 36 24.60 6.69 11.40
N GLU A 37 24.21 5.42 11.24
CA GLU A 37 23.50 4.96 10.07
C GLU A 37 22.28 5.86 9.98
N SER A 38 22.34 6.80 9.04
CA SER A 38 21.17 7.57 8.68
C SER A 38 20.15 6.54 8.23
N ARG A 39 19.12 6.28 9.05
CA ARG A 39 18.05 5.30 8.78
C ARG A 39 17.18 5.68 7.57
N GLY A 40 17.64 6.65 6.77
CA GLY A 40 17.07 7.00 5.48
C GLY A 40 17.25 5.85 4.50
N ALA A 41 16.11 5.31 4.08
CA ALA A 41 15.95 4.53 2.87
C ALA A 41 16.56 3.12 2.82
N ASP A 42 16.49 2.31 3.89
CA ASP A 42 16.25 0.88 3.61
C ASP A 42 14.86 0.76 2.99
N LEU A 43 14.81 0.57 1.67
CA LEU A 43 13.55 0.50 0.94
C LEU A 43 12.70 -0.68 1.40
N ARG A 44 13.29 -1.80 1.85
CA ARG A 44 12.57 -3.03 2.28
C ARG A 44 12.01 -2.94 3.71
N SER A 45 12.41 -1.91 4.47
CA SER A 45 11.83 -1.55 5.77
C SER A 45 10.58 -0.69 5.59
N THR A 46 9.39 -1.30 5.63
CA THR A 46 8.11 -0.59 5.55
C THR A 46 7.66 -0.12 6.94
N PRO A 47 7.60 1.20 7.23
CA PRO A 47 7.07 1.70 8.50
C PRO A 47 5.58 1.39 8.60
N LEU A 48 5.11 1.17 9.83
CA LEU A 48 3.69 1.04 10.19
C LEU A 48 3.23 2.26 10.98
N PHE A 49 3.92 2.54 12.08
CA PHE A 49 3.70 3.69 12.95
C PHE A 49 5.08 4.15 13.42
N ASP A 50 5.66 5.07 12.66
CA ASP A 50 6.99 5.65 12.86
C ASP A 50 6.96 7.01 13.58
N GLY A 51 5.79 7.61 13.78
CA GLY A 51 5.62 8.90 14.49
C GLY A 51 6.00 10.14 13.67
N GLU A 52 6.97 10.00 12.77
CA GLU A 52 7.57 11.08 11.97
C GLU A 52 6.62 11.71 10.95
N ARG A 53 5.80 10.90 10.30
CA ARG A 53 5.23 11.27 8.98
C ARG A 53 3.82 11.81 9.12
N THR A 54 3.64 13.10 8.83
CA THR A 54 2.34 13.76 8.79
C THR A 54 1.71 13.76 7.39
N ALA A 55 0.38 13.66 7.33
CA ALA A 55 -0.37 13.77 6.09
C ALA A 55 -0.43 15.21 5.60
N LEU A 56 0.02 15.45 4.35
CA LEU A 56 0.25 16.76 3.72
C LEU A 56 -0.94 17.75 3.76
N HIS A 57 -2.15 17.28 4.03
CA HIS A 57 -3.38 18.08 4.01
C HIS A 57 -4.08 18.21 5.37
N THR A 58 -3.63 17.47 6.40
CA THR A 58 -4.26 17.50 7.74
C THR A 58 -3.27 17.71 8.87
N GLY A 59 -1.97 17.50 8.66
CA GLY A 59 -0.96 17.52 9.72
C GLY A 59 -1.04 16.34 10.70
N ALA A 60 -2.00 15.43 10.53
CA ALA A 60 -2.12 14.24 11.37
C ALA A 60 -1.07 13.19 10.99
N VAL A 61 -0.47 12.51 11.98
CA VAL A 61 0.52 11.45 11.73
C VAL A 61 -0.13 10.22 11.10
N ILE A 62 0.56 9.67 10.10
CA ILE A 62 0.10 8.57 9.25
C ILE A 62 0.35 7.23 9.96
N ASN A 63 -0.73 6.49 10.21
CA ASN A 63 -0.62 5.05 10.46
C ASN A 63 -0.66 4.31 9.12
N TYR A 64 0.50 3.85 8.64
CA TYR A 64 0.64 3.11 7.39
C TYR A 64 -0.03 1.71 7.41
N TRP A 65 -0.41 1.21 8.59
CA TRP A 65 -1.29 0.04 8.67
C TRP A 65 -2.68 0.32 8.06
N GLY A 66 -3.21 1.53 8.25
CA GLY A 66 -4.38 2.07 7.54
C GLY A 66 -5.48 2.65 8.43
N GLY A 67 -6.00 1.86 9.36
CA GLY A 67 -7.08 2.26 10.25
C GLY A 67 -6.62 3.02 11.49
N ALA A 68 -7.57 3.44 12.32
CA ALA A 68 -7.27 4.09 13.59
C ALA A 68 -6.71 3.10 14.64
N PHE A 69 -5.91 3.62 15.57
CA PHE A 69 -5.64 2.93 16.83
C PHE A 69 -6.91 2.86 17.69
N SER A 70 -7.05 1.78 18.46
CA SER A 70 -8.07 1.61 19.50
C SER A 70 -7.37 1.39 20.85
N PRO A 71 -7.73 2.16 21.90
CA PRO A 71 -7.12 2.02 23.23
C PRO A 71 -7.49 0.70 23.93
N GLY A 72 -8.47 -0.06 23.44
CA GLY A 72 -8.85 -1.36 24.01
C GLY A 72 -9.27 -1.26 25.48
N SER A 73 -8.42 -1.76 26.39
CA SER A 73 -8.57 -1.63 27.85
C SER A 73 -7.53 -0.71 28.51
N THR A 74 -6.71 0.00 27.72
CA THR A 74 -5.82 1.06 28.21
C THR A 74 -6.60 2.36 28.45
N ALA A 75 -6.03 3.28 29.23
CA ALA A 75 -6.64 4.57 29.55
C ALA A 75 -6.56 5.57 28.37
N GLY A 76 -5.62 5.39 27.45
CA GLY A 76 -5.49 6.23 26.26
C GLY A 76 -4.25 5.91 25.42
N ILE A 77 -4.25 6.44 24.19
CA ILE A 77 -3.09 6.44 23.28
C ILE A 77 -2.91 7.88 22.80
N THR A 78 -1.69 8.41 22.88
CA THR A 78 -1.31 9.75 22.41
C THR A 78 0.03 9.70 21.68
N LEU A 79 0.28 10.65 20.77
CA LEU A 79 1.60 10.87 20.20
C LEU A 79 2.31 11.98 21.00
N GLN A 80 3.61 11.82 21.25
CA GLN A 80 4.43 12.84 21.93
C GLN A 80 5.91 12.73 21.50
N GLY A 81 6.68 13.81 21.67
CA GLY A 81 8.10 13.89 21.30
C GLY A 81 9.09 13.98 22.48
N ASP A 82 8.61 14.01 23.74
CA ASP A 82 9.47 14.20 24.92
C ASP A 82 10.31 12.95 25.25
N VAL A 83 9.77 11.77 24.95
CA VAL A 83 10.45 10.47 25.09
C VAL A 83 10.23 9.64 23.84
N VAL A 84 11.27 9.58 23.02
CA VAL A 84 11.38 8.86 21.75
C VAL A 84 12.59 7.91 21.75
N HIS A 85 12.61 6.95 20.84
CA HIS A 85 13.75 6.07 20.55
C HIS A 85 14.55 6.60 19.36
N SER A 86 13.86 7.10 18.32
CA SER A 86 14.46 7.90 17.26
C SER A 86 13.43 8.89 16.71
N GLY A 87 13.89 9.84 15.88
CA GLY A 87 12.97 10.78 15.23
C GLY A 87 12.37 11.86 16.13
N ASP A 88 11.21 12.35 15.72
CA ASP A 88 10.44 13.45 16.28
C ASP A 88 9.25 12.99 17.16
N GLY A 89 8.78 11.73 17.06
CA GLY A 89 7.60 11.28 17.81
C GLY A 89 7.44 9.79 18.11
N ALA A 90 6.95 9.47 19.31
CA ALA A 90 6.62 8.11 19.75
C ALA A 90 5.22 8.02 20.36
N TYR A 91 4.55 6.88 20.19
CA TYR A 91 3.22 6.63 20.74
C TYR A 91 3.31 6.30 22.22
N ARG A 92 2.73 7.15 23.07
CA ARG A 92 2.49 6.91 24.50
C ARG A 92 1.16 6.17 24.68
N ILE A 93 1.19 5.05 25.37
CA ILE A 93 0.02 4.25 25.77
C ILE A 93 -0.06 4.32 27.29
N ASP A 94 -1.15 4.88 27.83
CA ASP A 94 -1.35 5.02 29.28
C ASP A 94 -2.12 3.81 29.82
N LEU A 95 -1.48 3.01 30.69
CA LEU A 95 -2.09 1.81 31.26
C LEU A 95 -2.96 2.12 32.48
N ALA A 96 -4.19 1.61 32.45
CA ALA A 96 -5.03 1.51 33.63
C ALA A 96 -4.48 0.46 34.63
N PRO A 97 -4.76 0.57 35.95
CA PRO A 97 -4.32 -0.40 36.95
C PRO A 97 -4.66 -1.85 36.60
N THR A 98 -3.64 -2.63 36.23
CA THR A 98 -3.76 -4.00 35.74
C THR A 98 -2.97 -4.93 36.66
N ALA A 99 -3.61 -5.92 37.28
CA ALA A 99 -2.97 -6.84 38.22
C ALA A 99 -2.31 -8.05 37.52
N PRO A 100 -1.36 -8.76 38.17
CA PRO A 100 -0.83 -10.02 37.67
C PRO A 100 -1.93 -11.04 37.35
N GLY A 101 -1.80 -11.70 36.19
CA GLY A 101 -2.84 -12.59 35.65
C GLY A 101 -3.96 -11.90 34.86
N GLN A 102 -4.03 -10.57 34.87
CA GLN A 102 -4.87 -9.77 33.97
C GLN A 102 -4.06 -9.28 32.76
N PHE A 103 -4.68 -8.50 31.88
CA PHE A 103 -3.97 -7.81 30.80
C PHE A 103 -4.65 -6.46 30.45
N GLY A 104 -3.81 -5.45 30.19
CA GLY A 104 -4.20 -4.31 29.36
C GLY A 104 -4.06 -4.71 27.89
N PHE A 105 -4.81 -4.12 26.97
CA PHE A 105 -4.50 -4.23 25.55
C PHE A 105 -4.89 -2.99 24.78
N PHE A 106 -4.13 -2.70 23.72
CA PHE A 106 -4.50 -1.78 22.66
C PHE A 106 -4.32 -2.47 21.30
N GLN A 107 -4.83 -1.88 20.21
CA GLN A 107 -4.73 -2.49 18.89
C GLN A 107 -4.82 -1.48 17.75
N THR A 108 -4.41 -1.87 16.55
CA THR A 108 -4.54 -1.10 15.31
C THR A 108 -5.15 -1.96 14.20
N PHE A 109 -6.03 -1.35 13.40
CA PHE A 109 -6.82 -2.01 12.36
C PHE A 109 -6.33 -1.63 10.96
N SER A 110 -6.51 -2.51 9.97
CA SER A 110 -6.15 -2.25 8.57
C SER A 110 -7.13 -1.34 7.83
N SER A 111 -8.31 -1.07 8.39
CA SER A 111 -9.32 -0.14 7.88
C SER A 111 -10.11 0.47 9.05
N GLU A 112 -11.12 1.27 8.75
CA GLU A 112 -12.18 1.60 9.71
C GLU A 112 -12.83 0.34 10.34
N LEU A 113 -13.42 0.53 11.53
CA LEU A 113 -14.18 -0.48 12.28
C LEU A 113 -15.54 -0.78 11.61
N LYS A 114 -15.51 -1.55 10.52
CA LYS A 114 -16.70 -1.99 9.77
C LYS A 114 -17.07 -3.46 10.10
N GLY A 115 -18.26 -3.87 9.64
CA GLY A 115 -18.70 -5.26 9.69
C GLY A 115 -17.81 -6.20 8.87
N GLN A 116 -17.78 -7.50 9.19
CA GLN A 116 -16.75 -8.44 8.72
C GLN A 116 -16.49 -8.45 7.20
N LEU A 117 -17.54 -8.27 6.39
CA LEU A 117 -17.45 -8.28 4.92
C LEU A 117 -16.92 -6.98 4.32
N GLN A 118 -16.94 -5.88 5.09
CA GLN A 118 -16.50 -4.52 4.72
C GLN A 118 -15.14 -4.18 5.37
N ARG A 119 -14.28 -5.17 5.58
CA ARG A 119 -12.94 -4.96 6.16
C ARG A 119 -11.90 -5.04 5.04
N SER A 120 -11.10 -4.00 4.84
CA SER A 120 -9.84 -4.18 4.11
C SER A 120 -8.89 -4.99 4.98
N THR A 121 -8.07 -5.82 4.35
CA THR A 121 -7.00 -6.57 5.00
C THR A 121 -5.62 -6.10 4.56
N ARG A 122 -4.58 -6.61 5.22
CA ARG A 122 -3.19 -6.56 4.78
C ARG A 122 -2.64 -7.97 4.63
N ASP A 123 -1.77 -8.14 3.66
CA ASP A 123 -1.08 -9.39 3.41
C ASP A 123 0.27 -9.39 4.13
N LEU A 124 0.36 -10.10 5.26
CA LEU A 124 1.61 -10.25 6.00
C LEU A 124 2.53 -11.35 5.44
N THR A 125 2.09 -12.15 4.46
CA THR A 125 2.95 -13.19 3.85
C THR A 125 4.05 -12.61 2.95
N SER A 126 3.92 -11.33 2.58
CA SER A 126 4.92 -10.58 1.81
C SER A 126 6.14 -10.14 2.62
N PHE A 127 6.11 -10.28 3.95
CA PHE A 127 7.13 -9.77 4.88
C PHE A 127 7.74 -10.92 5.69
N GLU A 128 9.06 -10.85 5.95
CA GLU A 128 9.75 -11.87 6.74
C GLU A 128 9.65 -11.61 8.26
N MET A 129 9.56 -10.35 8.68
CA MET A 129 9.73 -9.94 10.08
C MET A 129 8.89 -8.72 10.46
N PHE A 130 8.43 -8.68 11.71
CA PHE A 130 7.93 -7.47 12.38
C PHE A 130 8.96 -7.00 13.40
N GLU A 131 9.15 -5.68 13.51
CA GLU A 131 10.02 -5.02 14.48
C GLU A 131 9.36 -3.76 15.05
N THR A 132 9.63 -3.45 16.33
CA THR A 132 9.27 -2.18 17.01
C THR A 132 10.16 -2.02 18.25
N TYR A 133 10.20 -0.82 18.83
CA TYR A 133 10.87 -0.55 20.10
C TYR A 133 9.84 -0.16 21.16
N VAL A 134 9.98 -0.74 22.36
CA VAL A 134 9.04 -0.56 23.46
C VAL A 134 9.77 -0.11 24.71
N ARG A 135 9.29 0.97 25.33
CA ARG A 135 9.79 1.47 26.62
C ARG A 135 8.72 1.39 27.70
N ASN A 136 9.15 1.04 28.91
CA ASN A 136 8.28 0.70 30.03
C ASN A 136 8.57 1.58 31.25
N ASP A 137 7.81 2.65 31.42
CA ASP A 137 8.00 3.60 32.53
C ASP A 137 6.99 3.35 33.68
N THR A 138 6.37 2.16 33.71
CA THR A 138 5.44 1.71 34.78
C THR A 138 6.14 1.30 36.08
N GLY A 139 7.47 1.13 36.05
CA GLY A 139 8.29 0.74 37.20
C GLY A 139 8.40 -0.77 37.48
N ALA A 140 7.67 -1.63 36.76
CA ALA A 140 7.75 -3.09 36.90
C ALA A 140 7.79 -3.81 35.54
N PRO A 141 8.45 -4.98 35.43
CA PRO A 141 8.54 -5.72 34.17
C PRO A 141 7.20 -6.35 33.78
N PHE A 142 7.00 -6.56 32.48
CA PHE A 142 5.78 -7.15 31.92
C PHE A 142 6.04 -8.00 30.69
N ASP A 143 5.11 -8.91 30.37
CA ASP A 143 5.10 -9.64 29.12
C ASP A 143 4.26 -8.89 28.08
N LEU A 144 4.89 -8.45 26.99
CA LEU A 144 4.18 -7.96 25.81
C LEU A 144 3.78 -9.16 24.94
N VAL A 145 2.53 -9.23 24.50
CA VAL A 145 2.09 -10.17 23.47
C VAL A 145 1.66 -9.41 22.23
N LEU A 146 2.39 -9.62 21.14
CA LEU A 146 1.91 -9.32 19.79
C LEU A 146 0.90 -10.40 19.39
N GLU A 147 -0.33 -9.99 19.09
CA GLU A 147 -1.41 -10.84 18.62
C GLU A 147 -1.81 -10.41 17.20
N ILE A 148 -1.67 -11.33 16.24
CA ILE A 148 -2.11 -11.16 14.85
C ILE A 148 -3.48 -11.81 14.70
N LYS A 149 -4.47 -11.05 14.19
CA LYS A 149 -5.82 -11.52 13.86
C LYS A 149 -6.12 -11.30 12.39
N ASP A 150 -6.71 -12.30 11.73
CA ASP A 150 -7.25 -12.12 10.37
C ASP A 150 -8.64 -11.49 10.37
N TYR A 151 -9.22 -11.30 9.17
CA TYR A 151 -10.55 -10.73 8.93
C TYR A 151 -11.68 -11.28 9.80
N ARG A 152 -11.56 -12.51 10.34
CA ARG A 152 -12.52 -13.13 11.27
C ARG A 152 -12.48 -12.52 12.68
N ASP A 153 -11.37 -11.86 13.06
CA ASP A 153 -11.20 -11.08 14.29
C ASP A 153 -11.67 -11.82 15.55
N SER A 154 -11.32 -13.11 15.63
CA SER A 154 -11.77 -14.01 16.69
C SER A 154 -10.60 -14.60 17.48
N ASN A 155 -10.83 -14.85 18.77
CA ASN A 155 -9.88 -15.55 19.64
C ASN A 155 -9.59 -17.01 19.19
N SER A 156 -10.38 -17.51 18.24
CA SER A 156 -10.23 -18.83 17.61
C SER A 156 -9.45 -18.82 16.28
N GLN A 157 -9.00 -17.66 15.79
CA GLN A 157 -8.29 -17.50 14.51
C GLN A 157 -7.19 -16.44 14.65
N ARG A 158 -6.12 -16.78 15.37
CA ARG A 158 -5.04 -15.83 15.75
C ARG A 158 -3.68 -16.50 15.93
N ALA A 159 -2.62 -15.70 15.90
CA ALA A 159 -1.29 -16.09 16.37
C ALA A 159 -0.79 -15.10 17.43
N GLN A 160 -0.18 -15.60 18.51
CA GLN A 160 0.38 -14.80 19.61
C GLN A 160 1.89 -15.04 19.78
N ARG A 161 2.66 -13.96 19.98
CA ARG A 161 4.10 -14.00 20.28
C ARG A 161 4.41 -13.15 21.50
N THR A 162 5.00 -13.76 22.53
CA THR A 162 5.33 -13.10 23.81
C THR A 162 6.78 -12.62 23.84
N PHE A 163 7.01 -11.44 24.44
CA PHE A 163 8.31 -10.83 24.69
C PHE A 163 8.35 -10.28 26.12
N ALA A 164 9.42 -10.58 26.87
CA ALA A 164 9.61 -9.99 28.20
C ALA A 164 10.16 -8.55 28.07
N ILE A 165 9.45 -7.58 28.64
CA ILE A 165 9.83 -6.16 28.65
C ILE A 165 10.30 -5.79 30.07
N PRO A 166 11.58 -5.43 30.28
CA PRO A 166 12.08 -4.96 31.57
C PRO A 166 11.46 -3.60 31.96
N ALA A 167 11.69 -3.14 33.19
CA ALA A 167 11.34 -1.77 33.60
C ALA A 167 12.43 -0.78 33.17
N GLY A 168 12.03 0.33 32.56
CA GLY A 168 12.90 1.39 32.03
C GLY A 168 13.61 1.04 30.72
N GLY A 169 14.07 2.08 30.02
CA GLY A 169 14.85 1.96 28.78
C GLY A 169 14.03 1.49 27.56
N TRP A 170 14.66 1.51 26.39
CA TRP A 170 14.07 1.03 25.13
C TRP A 170 14.45 -0.43 24.88
N THR A 171 13.45 -1.28 24.68
CA THR A 171 13.60 -2.71 24.41
C THR A 171 13.17 -3.00 22.97
N LYS A 172 14.09 -3.53 22.16
CA LYS A 172 13.78 -4.00 20.80
C LYS A 172 12.89 -5.24 20.85
N VAL A 173 11.73 -5.16 20.20
CA VAL A 173 10.81 -6.27 19.97
C VAL A 173 10.91 -6.67 18.50
N SER A 174 11.19 -7.94 18.22
CA SER A 174 11.39 -8.44 16.86
C SER A 174 10.99 -9.91 16.76
N THR A 175 10.26 -10.29 15.70
CA THR A 175 9.90 -11.69 15.44
C THR A 175 9.73 -11.95 13.94
N PRO A 176 10.15 -13.13 13.44
CA PRO A 176 9.72 -13.60 12.14
C PRO A 176 8.20 -13.72 12.08
N LEU A 177 7.63 -13.43 10.90
CA LEU A 177 6.19 -13.57 10.61
C LEU A 177 5.81 -14.99 10.16
N SER A 178 6.79 -15.86 9.91
CA SER A 178 6.54 -17.29 9.76
C SER A 178 5.99 -17.88 11.07
N LEU A 179 4.73 -18.32 11.05
CA LEU A 179 4.03 -18.87 12.23
C LEU A 179 4.52 -20.26 12.68
N THR A 180 5.57 -20.80 12.05
CA THR A 180 6.06 -22.16 12.28
C THR A 180 6.91 -22.33 13.55
N SER A 181 7.40 -21.23 14.15
CA SER A 181 8.25 -21.29 15.34
C SER A 181 8.01 -20.11 16.28
N GLY A 182 7.98 -20.38 17.58
CA GLY A 182 7.83 -19.37 18.64
C GLY A 182 6.44 -18.72 18.77
N TRP A 183 5.54 -18.93 17.82
CA TRP A 183 4.15 -18.45 17.85
C TRP A 183 3.22 -19.45 18.53
N SER A 184 2.33 -18.96 19.39
CA SER A 184 1.19 -19.69 19.93
C SER A 184 -0.02 -19.48 19.01
N VAL A 185 -0.33 -20.47 18.18
CA VAL A 185 -1.38 -20.39 17.14
C VAL A 185 -2.70 -20.99 17.63
N SER A 186 -3.80 -20.29 17.38
CA SER A 186 -5.18 -20.70 17.66
C SER A 186 -5.95 -20.76 16.34
N GLY A 187 -6.42 -21.96 15.97
CA GLY A 187 -7.10 -22.20 14.70
C GLY A 187 -6.16 -22.17 13.49
N THR A 188 -6.59 -21.50 12.42
CA THR A 188 -5.91 -21.40 11.12
C THR A 188 -5.84 -19.94 10.66
N PRO A 189 -5.12 -19.05 11.38
CA PRO A 189 -5.07 -17.63 11.07
C PRO A 189 -4.51 -17.37 9.66
N GLN A 190 -5.20 -16.50 8.91
CA GLN A 190 -4.87 -16.18 7.53
C GLN A 190 -4.07 -14.87 7.46
N LEU A 191 -2.73 -14.99 7.41
CA LEU A 191 -1.81 -13.84 7.33
C LEU A 191 -2.04 -12.96 6.09
N ASP A 192 -2.48 -13.56 4.98
CA ASP A 192 -2.83 -12.84 3.75
C ASP A 192 -4.09 -11.96 3.92
N ARG A 193 -4.89 -12.24 4.98
CA ARG A 193 -6.11 -11.54 5.38
C ARG A 193 -5.98 -10.88 6.76
N THR A 194 -4.80 -10.44 7.16
CA THR A 194 -4.61 -9.79 8.47
C THR A 194 -5.47 -8.53 8.57
N TYR A 195 -6.25 -8.41 9.66
CA TYR A 195 -7.13 -7.26 9.91
C TYR A 195 -6.69 -6.41 11.11
N ALA A 196 -6.17 -7.05 12.16
CA ALA A 196 -5.76 -6.35 13.37
C ALA A 196 -4.41 -6.84 13.89
N LEU A 197 -3.61 -5.88 14.37
CA LEU A 197 -2.46 -6.13 15.23
C LEU A 197 -2.84 -5.64 16.64
N SER A 198 -2.90 -6.56 17.59
CA SER A 198 -3.24 -6.30 18.99
C SER A 198 -2.00 -6.48 19.87
N PHE A 199 -1.86 -5.61 20.86
CA PHE A 199 -0.72 -5.55 21.77
C PHE A 199 -1.24 -5.70 23.21
N LEU A 200 -1.07 -6.89 23.79
CA LEU A 200 -1.53 -7.19 25.15
C LEU A 200 -0.36 -7.03 26.13
N VAL A 201 -0.59 -6.28 27.20
CA VAL A 201 0.39 -5.98 28.25
C VAL A 201 0.01 -6.78 29.49
N LYS A 202 0.83 -7.78 29.83
CA LYS A 202 0.58 -8.75 30.90
C LYS A 202 1.54 -8.53 32.09
N PRO A 203 1.06 -8.07 33.24
CA PRO A 203 1.89 -7.93 34.43
C PRO A 203 2.38 -9.30 34.93
N THR A 204 3.69 -9.40 35.22
CA THR A 204 4.31 -10.65 35.66
C THR A 204 4.45 -10.74 37.18
N VAL A 205 4.74 -9.62 37.86
CA VAL A 205 5.11 -9.60 39.30
C VAL A 205 4.35 -8.61 40.17
N ALA A 206 3.86 -7.50 39.62
CA ALA A 206 3.19 -6.42 40.36
C ALA A 206 2.08 -5.80 39.52
N THR A 207 1.16 -5.05 40.14
CA THR A 207 0.14 -4.28 39.42
C THR A 207 0.81 -3.15 38.64
N LEU A 208 0.56 -3.05 37.32
CA LEU A 208 1.07 -1.97 36.48
C LEU A 208 0.05 -0.84 36.36
N SER A 209 0.54 0.39 36.23
CA SER A 209 -0.22 1.55 35.76
C SER A 209 0.76 2.60 35.21
N GLY A 210 0.26 3.59 34.47
CA GLY A 210 1.09 4.63 33.87
C GLY A 210 1.63 4.28 32.47
N PRO A 211 2.58 5.06 31.94
CA PRO A 211 2.88 5.04 30.50
C PRO A 211 3.83 3.91 30.10
N ILE A 212 3.55 3.36 28.92
CA ILE A 212 4.51 2.66 28.07
C ILE A 212 4.58 3.37 26.72
N TYR A 213 5.68 3.20 25.99
CA TYR A 213 5.91 3.90 24.71
C TYR A 213 6.24 2.90 23.61
N PHE A 214 5.73 3.16 22.41
CA PHE A 214 5.92 2.38 21.18
C PHE A 214 6.48 3.27 20.07
N ASP A 215 7.51 2.77 19.39
CA ASP A 215 8.30 3.52 18.41
C ASP A 215 8.86 2.56 17.32
N ASP A 216 9.33 3.12 16.20
CA ASP A 216 10.04 2.44 15.11
C ASP A 216 9.32 1.17 14.59
N ALA A 217 7.98 1.16 14.61
CA ALA A 217 7.22 -0.03 14.26
C ALA A 217 7.18 -0.25 12.75
N ARG A 218 7.60 -1.44 12.29
CA ARG A 218 7.85 -1.72 10.87
C ARG A 218 7.71 -3.20 10.51
N LEU A 219 7.47 -3.44 9.23
CA LEU A 219 7.54 -4.74 8.55
C LEU A 219 8.77 -4.77 7.64
N ILE A 220 9.53 -5.85 7.67
CA ILE A 220 10.72 -6.05 6.83
C ILE A 220 10.38 -7.03 5.70
N GLU A 221 10.60 -6.61 4.46
CA GLU A 221 10.50 -7.48 3.28
C GLU A 221 11.72 -8.40 3.14
N PRO A 222 11.56 -9.62 2.58
CA PRO A 222 12.64 -10.58 2.47
C PRO A 222 13.78 -10.14 1.55
N GLY A 223 15.00 -10.52 1.92
CA GLY A 223 16.22 -10.31 1.14
C GLY A 223 17.25 -9.35 1.74
N GLY A 224 17.02 -8.86 2.98
CA GLY A 224 17.90 -7.90 3.65
C GLY A 224 17.81 -6.47 3.08
N PRO A 225 18.49 -5.48 3.67
CA PRO A 225 18.30 -4.06 3.35
C PRO A 225 18.55 -3.69 1.88
N LEU A 226 17.85 -2.67 1.39
CA LEU A 226 17.94 -2.19 0.01
C LEU A 226 18.00 -0.65 -0.05
N ASP A 227 19.20 -0.07 -0.05
CA ASP A 227 19.41 1.38 -0.19
C ASP A 227 19.26 1.85 -1.65
N PRO A 228 18.26 2.69 -2.01
CA PRO A 228 18.05 3.16 -3.37
C PRO A 228 19.09 4.18 -3.86
N LEU A 229 20.00 4.65 -2.99
CA LEU A 229 21.12 5.52 -3.39
C LEU A 229 22.34 4.71 -3.88
N THR A 230 22.47 3.44 -3.49
CA THR A 230 23.64 2.61 -3.83
C THR A 230 23.29 1.27 -4.51
N ALA A 231 22.06 0.77 -4.38
CA ALA A 231 21.64 -0.48 -5.01
C ALA A 231 21.38 -0.34 -6.53
N PRO A 232 21.43 -1.44 -7.29
CA PRO A 232 21.10 -1.43 -8.71
C PRO A 232 19.66 -0.95 -8.94
N ILE A 233 19.48 0.01 -9.85
CA ILE A 233 18.16 0.60 -10.16
C ILE A 233 17.09 -0.45 -10.56
N GLY A 234 17.51 -1.58 -11.14
CA GLY A 234 16.63 -2.71 -11.44
C GLY A 234 16.03 -3.36 -10.19
N GLU A 235 16.81 -3.52 -9.12
CA GLU A 235 16.33 -4.09 -7.84
C GLU A 235 15.43 -3.11 -7.09
N VAL A 236 15.75 -1.81 -7.14
CA VAL A 236 14.91 -0.73 -6.61
C VAL A 236 13.55 -0.70 -7.32
N ALA A 237 13.55 -0.74 -8.66
CA ALA A 237 12.33 -0.79 -9.46
C ALA A 237 11.53 -2.09 -9.24
N GLU A 238 12.20 -3.24 -9.09
CA GLU A 238 11.58 -4.53 -8.78
C GLU A 238 10.86 -4.50 -7.42
N ALA A 239 11.54 -4.00 -6.38
CA ALA A 239 10.98 -3.91 -5.02
C ALA A 239 9.77 -2.96 -4.98
N LEU A 240 9.87 -1.77 -5.62
CA LEU A 240 8.75 -0.84 -5.73
C LEU A 240 7.56 -1.47 -6.47
N ALA A 241 7.78 -2.04 -7.66
CA ALA A 241 6.71 -2.64 -8.45
C ALA A 241 6.05 -3.83 -7.73
N ARG A 242 6.85 -4.67 -7.06
CA ARG A 242 6.34 -5.80 -6.25
C ARG A 242 5.50 -5.31 -5.08
N ARG A 243 5.95 -4.29 -4.34
CA ARG A 243 5.22 -3.72 -3.20
C ARG A 243 3.91 -3.07 -3.64
N THR A 244 3.93 -2.24 -4.68
CA THR A 244 2.72 -1.59 -5.20
C THR A 244 1.70 -2.62 -5.65
N PHE A 245 2.12 -3.68 -6.35
CA PHE A 245 1.22 -4.77 -6.72
C PHE A 245 0.68 -5.53 -5.49
N LEU A 246 1.55 -6.00 -4.60
CA LEU A 246 1.15 -6.83 -3.46
C LEU A 246 0.32 -6.05 -2.43
N GLY A 247 0.51 -4.73 -2.30
CA GLY A 247 -0.35 -3.87 -1.51
C GLY A 247 -1.80 -3.83 -2.02
N MET A 248 -2.00 -3.64 -3.33
CA MET A 248 -3.33 -3.67 -3.94
C MET A 248 -3.93 -5.09 -3.92
N TRP A 249 -3.12 -6.11 -4.20
CA TRP A 249 -3.52 -7.51 -4.16
C TRP A 249 -3.96 -7.96 -2.76
N GLY A 250 -3.21 -7.62 -1.71
CA GLY A 250 -3.56 -7.97 -0.33
C GLY A 250 -4.81 -7.25 0.19
N ALA A 251 -5.06 -6.04 -0.29
CA ALA A 251 -6.23 -5.21 0.04
C ALA A 251 -7.52 -5.60 -0.70
N ARG A 252 -7.43 -6.41 -1.78
CA ARG A 252 -8.60 -6.82 -2.58
C ARG A 252 -9.62 -7.60 -1.76
N ASN A 253 -10.90 -7.34 -2.00
CA ASN A 253 -11.97 -8.15 -1.44
C ASN A 253 -11.96 -9.52 -2.13
N ARG A 254 -11.84 -10.60 -1.35
CA ARG A 254 -11.72 -11.98 -1.86
C ARG A 254 -13.06 -12.59 -2.29
N GLU A 255 -14.18 -11.91 -2.05
CA GLU A 255 -15.51 -12.34 -2.50
C GLU A 255 -15.97 -11.64 -3.77
N THR A 256 -15.56 -10.39 -4.03
CA THR A 256 -15.92 -9.63 -5.25
C THR A 256 -14.76 -9.41 -6.23
N SER A 257 -13.52 -9.76 -5.85
CA SER A 257 -12.27 -9.39 -6.55
C SER A 257 -12.04 -7.88 -6.73
N LEU A 258 -12.89 -7.03 -6.14
CA LEU A 258 -12.74 -5.58 -6.20
C LEU A 258 -11.61 -5.09 -5.30
N VAL A 259 -10.90 -4.06 -5.76
CA VAL A 259 -9.90 -3.32 -4.98
C VAL A 259 -10.59 -2.09 -4.38
N PRO A 260 -10.35 -1.75 -3.10
CA PRO A 260 -10.92 -0.54 -2.51
C PRO A 260 -10.45 0.73 -3.22
N ASN A 261 -11.25 1.79 -3.16
CA ASN A 261 -10.93 3.09 -3.75
C ASN A 261 -9.73 3.77 -3.04
N VAL A 262 -9.66 3.63 -1.71
CA VAL A 262 -8.56 4.13 -0.86
C VAL A 262 -8.24 3.08 0.21
N SER A 263 -7.03 3.09 0.76
CA SER A 263 -6.57 2.02 1.68
C SER A 263 -7.19 2.04 3.08
N THR A 264 -7.99 3.06 3.42
CA THR A 264 -8.57 3.31 4.75
C THR A 264 -10.06 3.02 4.83
N ASP A 265 -10.78 3.29 3.73
CA ASP A 265 -12.21 3.01 3.56
C ASP A 265 -12.42 1.72 2.76
N ALA A 266 -13.37 0.92 3.22
CA ALA A 266 -13.67 -0.41 2.72
C ALA A 266 -15.16 -0.57 2.33
N ASP A 267 -15.91 0.52 2.25
CA ASP A 267 -17.26 0.52 1.68
C ASP A 267 -17.23 0.58 0.15
N ALA A 268 -16.32 1.39 -0.43
CA ALA A 268 -16.20 1.60 -1.87
C ALA A 268 -15.06 0.78 -2.52
N GLY A 269 -15.42 -0.15 -3.41
CA GLY A 269 -14.54 -0.64 -4.47
C GLY A 269 -14.58 0.31 -5.67
N ALA A 270 -13.51 0.37 -6.46
CA ALA A 270 -13.43 1.23 -7.64
C ALA A 270 -12.88 0.52 -8.88
N LEU A 271 -13.42 0.85 -10.06
CA LEU A 271 -12.98 0.26 -11.33
C LEU A 271 -11.52 0.60 -11.66
N ASN A 272 -11.04 1.80 -11.33
CA ASN A 272 -9.67 2.24 -11.62
C ASN A 272 -8.61 1.50 -10.79
N THR A 273 -8.80 1.38 -9.46
CA THR A 273 -7.87 0.62 -8.59
C THR A 273 -7.92 -0.87 -8.90
N THR A 274 -9.10 -1.40 -9.25
CA THR A 274 -9.27 -2.79 -9.71
C THR A 274 -8.55 -3.03 -11.04
N SER A 275 -8.68 -2.11 -12.00
CA SER A 275 -7.95 -2.16 -13.28
C SER A 275 -6.44 -2.16 -13.08
N GLY A 276 -5.93 -1.40 -12.10
CA GLY A 276 -4.50 -1.39 -11.73
C GLY A 276 -3.96 -2.77 -11.32
N VAL A 277 -4.78 -3.61 -10.67
CA VAL A 277 -4.44 -5.01 -10.40
C VAL A 277 -4.54 -5.86 -11.67
N VAL A 278 -5.64 -5.76 -12.43
CA VAL A 278 -5.87 -6.56 -13.65
C VAL A 278 -4.74 -6.38 -14.67
N TRP A 279 -4.34 -5.14 -14.98
CA TRP A 279 -3.24 -4.84 -15.91
C TRP A 279 -1.87 -5.33 -15.41
N ALA A 280 -1.64 -5.33 -14.10
CA ALA A 280 -0.38 -5.80 -13.52
C ALA A 280 -0.32 -7.34 -13.42
N LEU A 281 -1.47 -8.02 -13.38
CA LEU A 281 -1.60 -9.44 -13.04
C LEU A 281 -0.82 -10.38 -14.00
N PRO A 282 -0.83 -10.22 -15.34
CA PRO A 282 -0.01 -11.06 -16.22
C PRO A 282 1.50 -10.92 -15.95
N SER A 283 1.95 -9.74 -15.52
CA SER A 283 3.34 -9.51 -15.14
C SER A 283 3.65 -10.05 -13.74
N ALA A 284 2.72 -9.97 -12.80
CA ALA A 284 2.86 -10.60 -11.47
C ALA A 284 2.99 -12.13 -11.57
N VAL A 285 2.20 -12.78 -12.45
CA VAL A 285 2.28 -14.23 -12.73
C VAL A 285 3.63 -14.58 -13.37
N ARG A 286 4.07 -13.86 -14.42
CA ARG A 286 5.39 -14.07 -15.05
C ARG A 286 6.57 -13.92 -14.08
N ARG A 287 6.40 -13.13 -13.01
CA ARG A 287 7.41 -12.88 -11.97
C ARG A 287 7.28 -13.79 -10.75
N GLY A 288 6.32 -14.71 -10.74
CA GLY A 288 6.06 -15.61 -9.61
C GLY A 288 5.59 -14.91 -8.33
N TRP A 289 5.08 -13.69 -8.42
CA TRP A 289 4.50 -12.97 -7.28
C TRP A 289 3.13 -13.53 -6.87
N VAL A 290 2.42 -14.14 -7.82
CA VAL A 290 1.09 -14.76 -7.70
C VAL A 290 1.08 -16.00 -8.60
N SER A 291 0.40 -17.09 -8.22
CA SER A 291 0.27 -18.26 -9.09
C SER A 291 -0.72 -18.01 -10.24
N ALA A 292 -0.54 -18.69 -11.38
CA ALA A 292 -1.50 -18.62 -12.48
C ALA A 292 -2.92 -19.02 -12.02
N SER A 293 -3.05 -20.05 -11.18
CA SER A 293 -4.31 -20.48 -10.59
C SER A 293 -4.98 -19.43 -9.69
N ASP A 294 -4.21 -18.65 -8.92
CA ASP A 294 -4.77 -17.57 -8.09
C ASP A 294 -5.22 -16.38 -8.95
N ALA A 295 -4.50 -16.10 -10.04
CA ALA A 295 -4.83 -15.08 -11.01
C ALA A 295 -6.10 -15.45 -11.80
N ASP A 296 -6.21 -16.69 -12.28
CA ASP A 296 -7.39 -17.20 -12.98
C ASP A 296 -8.63 -17.23 -12.07
N ALA A 297 -8.47 -17.67 -10.81
CA ALA A 297 -9.54 -17.62 -9.82
C ALA A 297 -9.99 -16.18 -9.51
N TYR A 298 -9.04 -15.24 -9.40
CA TYR A 298 -9.32 -13.82 -9.20
C TYR A 298 -10.11 -13.23 -10.38
N MET A 299 -9.65 -13.46 -11.61
CA MET A 299 -10.28 -12.97 -12.84
C MET A 299 -11.67 -13.58 -13.06
N SER A 300 -11.83 -14.88 -12.79
CA SER A 300 -13.12 -15.55 -12.86
C SER A 300 -14.15 -14.94 -11.90
N LYS A 301 -13.75 -14.64 -10.66
CA LYS A 301 -14.63 -14.04 -9.64
C LYS A 301 -14.90 -12.55 -9.86
N LEU A 302 -13.94 -11.84 -10.47
CA LEU A 302 -14.14 -10.48 -10.95
C LEU A 302 -15.21 -10.43 -12.06
N ALA A 303 -15.16 -11.37 -13.02
CA ALA A 303 -16.15 -11.50 -14.08
C ALA A 303 -17.58 -11.73 -13.55
N ASP A 304 -17.74 -12.57 -12.51
CA ASP A 304 -19.05 -12.75 -11.85
C ASP A 304 -19.55 -11.45 -11.21
N SER A 305 -18.66 -10.72 -10.55
CA SER A 305 -18.99 -9.48 -9.84
C SER A 305 -19.32 -8.33 -10.81
N LEU A 306 -18.66 -8.29 -11.96
CA LEU A 306 -18.95 -7.35 -13.04
C LEU A 306 -20.26 -7.68 -13.76
N ASN A 307 -20.56 -8.97 -14.01
CA ASN A 307 -21.88 -9.39 -14.50
C ASN A 307 -22.99 -8.95 -13.54
N ALA A 308 -22.85 -9.24 -12.24
CA ALA A 308 -23.83 -8.85 -11.24
C ALA A 308 -24.00 -7.32 -11.12
N ASN A 309 -22.96 -6.53 -11.42
CA ASN A 309 -23.06 -5.07 -11.53
C ASN A 309 -23.81 -4.65 -12.81
N LEU A 310 -23.44 -5.23 -13.96
CA LEU A 310 -24.06 -4.99 -15.27
C LEU A 310 -25.52 -5.44 -15.38
N ASP A 311 -25.98 -6.32 -14.49
CA ASP A 311 -27.41 -6.67 -14.33
C ASP A 311 -28.21 -5.55 -13.62
N GLN A 312 -27.54 -4.49 -13.16
CA GLN A 312 -28.09 -3.34 -12.41
C GLN A 312 -27.74 -1.97 -13.05
N THR A 313 -27.06 -1.94 -14.20
CA THR A 313 -26.68 -0.71 -14.93
C THR A 313 -27.30 -0.66 -16.33
N THR A 314 -27.00 0.40 -17.08
CA THR A 314 -27.63 0.70 -18.38
C THR A 314 -26.73 0.35 -19.56
N TYR A 315 -25.43 0.68 -19.47
CA TYR A 315 -24.46 0.58 -20.56
C TYR A 315 -23.11 0.02 -20.12
N LEU A 316 -22.62 0.41 -18.94
CA LEU A 316 -21.28 0.10 -18.43
C LEU A 316 -21.34 -0.31 -16.95
N PRO A 317 -20.30 -0.95 -16.39
CA PRO A 317 -20.23 -1.11 -14.93
C PRO A 317 -20.07 0.25 -14.23
N THR A 318 -20.60 0.36 -13.00
CA THR A 318 -20.47 1.59 -12.20
C THR A 318 -19.04 1.80 -11.73
N ARG A 319 -18.56 3.04 -11.83
CA ARG A 319 -17.24 3.50 -11.37
C ARG A 319 -16.90 3.09 -9.94
N PHE A 320 -17.87 3.26 -9.05
CA PHE A 320 -17.81 2.85 -7.65
C PHE A 320 -18.84 1.76 -7.40
N LEU A 321 -18.41 0.72 -6.71
CA LEU A 321 -19.19 -0.48 -6.40
C LEU A 321 -19.12 -0.74 -4.90
N GLY A 322 -20.16 -1.31 -4.31
CA GLY A 322 -20.09 -1.76 -2.92
C GLY A 322 -19.03 -2.86 -2.79
N LEU A 323 -17.96 -2.61 -2.02
CA LEU A 323 -16.78 -3.49 -2.00
C LEU A 323 -17.14 -4.94 -1.65
N SER A 324 -18.13 -5.12 -0.77
CA SER A 324 -18.64 -6.41 -0.30
C SER A 324 -19.82 -6.97 -1.09
N THR A 325 -20.41 -6.21 -2.02
CA THR A 325 -21.67 -6.57 -2.72
C THR A 325 -21.56 -6.63 -4.23
N GLY A 326 -20.59 -5.93 -4.84
CA GLY A 326 -20.48 -5.77 -6.30
C GLY A 326 -21.55 -4.86 -6.93
N GLY A 327 -22.62 -4.51 -6.21
CA GLY A 327 -23.68 -3.63 -6.71
C GLY A 327 -23.25 -2.16 -6.84
N PRO A 328 -24.00 -1.34 -7.59
CA PRO A 328 -23.81 0.11 -7.69
C PRO A 328 -23.65 0.81 -6.33
N LEU A 329 -22.74 1.78 -6.26
CA LEU A 329 -22.54 2.63 -5.07
C LEU A 329 -22.71 4.11 -5.39
N GLY A 330 -23.21 4.88 -4.41
CA GLY A 330 -23.49 6.31 -4.57
C GLY A 330 -24.59 6.55 -5.60
N GLY A 331 -24.35 7.46 -6.54
CA GLY A 331 -25.29 7.76 -7.64
C GLY A 331 -25.31 6.75 -8.78
N GLY A 332 -24.49 5.68 -8.72
CA GLY A 332 -24.38 4.69 -9.80
C GLY A 332 -23.76 5.25 -11.07
N GLU A 333 -22.71 6.08 -10.95
CA GLU A 333 -22.01 6.67 -12.09
C GLU A 333 -21.40 5.59 -13.00
N GLU A 334 -21.84 5.54 -14.25
CA GLU A 334 -21.29 4.70 -15.32
C GLU A 334 -20.22 5.52 -16.08
N SER A 335 -18.94 5.24 -15.80
CA SER A 335 -17.80 6.04 -16.30
C SER A 335 -17.06 5.30 -17.43
N PRO A 336 -17.06 5.81 -18.67
CA PRO A 336 -16.42 5.13 -19.79
C PRO A 336 -14.91 5.08 -19.68
N VAL A 337 -14.24 6.07 -19.07
CA VAL A 337 -12.77 6.01 -18.90
C VAL A 337 -12.37 4.90 -17.92
N ASP A 338 -13.05 4.79 -16.78
CA ASP A 338 -12.75 3.75 -15.79
C ASP A 338 -13.16 2.36 -16.29
N ALA A 339 -14.29 2.24 -17.00
CA ALA A 339 -14.73 1.00 -17.64
C ALA A 339 -13.82 0.57 -18.80
N ALA A 340 -13.27 1.51 -19.59
CA ALA A 340 -12.37 1.19 -20.70
C ALA A 340 -11.00 0.69 -20.22
N PHE A 341 -10.46 1.27 -19.14
CA PHE A 341 -9.26 0.70 -18.49
C PHE A 341 -9.52 -0.75 -18.04
N LEU A 342 -10.70 -1.05 -17.50
CA LEU A 342 -11.02 -2.41 -17.09
C LEU A 342 -11.20 -3.36 -18.28
N ALA A 343 -11.99 -2.97 -19.29
CA ALA A 343 -12.24 -3.78 -20.49
C ALA A 343 -10.94 -4.18 -21.19
N LEU A 344 -10.01 -3.24 -21.40
CA LEU A 344 -8.69 -3.53 -21.96
C LEU A 344 -7.83 -4.45 -21.06
N GLY A 345 -8.04 -4.40 -19.75
CA GLY A 345 -7.43 -5.33 -18.80
C GLY A 345 -7.98 -6.75 -18.92
N LEU A 346 -9.31 -6.90 -19.04
CA LEU A 346 -9.96 -8.18 -19.32
C LEU A 346 -9.46 -8.76 -20.66
N HIS A 347 -9.41 -7.91 -21.70
CA HIS A 347 -8.93 -8.26 -23.03
C HIS A 347 -7.46 -8.71 -23.01
N GLN A 348 -6.59 -7.97 -22.34
CA GLN A 348 -5.19 -8.35 -22.19
C GLN A 348 -5.05 -9.70 -21.47
N TYR A 349 -5.86 -9.95 -20.44
CA TYR A 349 -5.81 -11.19 -19.68
C TYR A 349 -6.34 -12.39 -20.49
N LYS A 350 -7.52 -12.29 -21.11
CA LYS A 350 -8.12 -13.39 -21.91
C LYS A 350 -7.23 -13.80 -23.09
N SER A 351 -6.39 -12.88 -23.59
CA SER A 351 -5.42 -13.11 -24.66
C SER A 351 -4.04 -13.61 -24.20
N GLN A 352 -3.79 -13.86 -22.89
CA GLN A 352 -2.50 -14.41 -22.45
C GLN A 352 -2.38 -15.91 -22.83
N PRO A 353 -1.23 -16.37 -23.36
CA PRO A 353 -1.01 -17.79 -23.62
C PRO A 353 -1.13 -18.64 -22.35
N GLY A 354 -1.96 -19.68 -22.40
CA GLY A 354 -2.14 -20.64 -21.30
C GLY A 354 -3.32 -20.37 -20.37
N VAL A 355 -4.07 -19.25 -20.55
CA VAL A 355 -5.36 -19.04 -19.88
C VAL A 355 -6.37 -20.07 -20.39
N ASP A 356 -7.16 -20.66 -19.48
CA ASP A 356 -8.16 -21.66 -19.83
C ASP A 356 -9.25 -21.09 -20.75
N ALA A 357 -9.68 -21.88 -21.75
CA ALA A 357 -10.63 -21.45 -22.77
C ALA A 357 -12.01 -21.08 -22.19
N SER A 358 -12.44 -21.71 -21.09
CA SER A 358 -13.71 -21.36 -20.42
C SER A 358 -13.60 -20.04 -19.66
N LEU A 359 -12.43 -19.76 -19.04
CA LEU A 359 -12.17 -18.45 -18.44
C LEU A 359 -12.04 -17.35 -19.50
N ALA A 360 -11.30 -17.59 -20.59
CA ALA A 360 -11.20 -16.64 -21.69
C ALA A 360 -12.58 -16.29 -22.27
N SER A 361 -13.43 -17.30 -22.49
CA SER A 361 -14.83 -17.11 -22.94
C SER A 361 -15.70 -16.38 -21.92
N LYS A 362 -15.47 -16.58 -20.61
CA LYS A 362 -16.18 -15.89 -19.53
C LYS A 362 -15.79 -14.41 -19.44
N LEU A 363 -14.50 -14.10 -19.58
CA LEU A 363 -13.99 -12.73 -19.64
C LEU A 363 -14.52 -12.00 -20.88
N ASP A 364 -14.49 -12.67 -22.02
CA ASP A 364 -15.04 -12.16 -23.27
C ASP A 364 -16.53 -11.79 -23.14
N ALA A 365 -17.35 -12.72 -22.64
CA ALA A 365 -18.79 -12.50 -22.46
C ALA A 365 -19.14 -11.37 -21.47
N VAL A 366 -18.22 -10.97 -20.58
CA VAL A 366 -18.38 -9.79 -19.70
C VAL A 366 -17.93 -8.52 -20.41
N GLU A 367 -16.78 -8.53 -21.07
CA GLU A 367 -16.25 -7.41 -21.86
C GLU A 367 -17.23 -7.00 -22.97
N ASN A 368 -17.81 -7.99 -23.66
CA ASN A 368 -18.81 -7.81 -24.71
C ASN A 368 -20.22 -7.41 -24.21
N ARG A 369 -20.38 -7.05 -22.93
CA ARG A 369 -21.55 -6.32 -22.38
C ARG A 369 -21.32 -4.82 -22.20
N PHE A 370 -20.09 -4.30 -22.41
CA PHE A 370 -19.76 -2.90 -22.16
C PHE A 370 -20.18 -2.05 -23.38
N ASP A 371 -21.38 -1.47 -23.34
CA ASP A 371 -21.90 -0.61 -24.41
C ASP A 371 -21.30 0.80 -24.37
N PHE A 372 -20.04 0.90 -24.82
CA PHE A 372 -19.43 2.20 -25.08
C PHE A 372 -20.17 3.00 -26.16
N SER A 373 -20.88 2.34 -27.10
CA SER A 373 -21.53 3.00 -28.23
C SER A 373 -22.65 3.97 -27.79
N ALA A 374 -23.36 3.66 -26.70
CA ALA A 374 -24.32 4.57 -26.08
C ALA A 374 -23.70 5.85 -25.49
N LEU A 375 -22.38 5.86 -25.22
CA LEU A 375 -21.63 7.01 -24.75
C LEU A 375 -20.84 7.72 -25.87
N ALA A 376 -20.97 7.27 -27.12
CA ALA A 376 -20.42 7.95 -28.28
C ALA A 376 -21.10 9.32 -28.52
N SER A 377 -20.35 10.29 -29.05
CA SER A 377 -20.88 11.60 -29.41
C SER A 377 -20.07 12.22 -30.56
N SER A 378 -20.66 13.19 -31.26
CA SER A 378 -20.09 13.79 -32.49
C SER A 378 -18.74 14.52 -32.32
N ASN A 379 -18.29 14.71 -31.09
CA ASN A 379 -17.05 15.43 -30.72
C ASN A 379 -16.23 14.69 -29.64
N GLY A 380 -16.45 13.38 -29.44
CA GLY A 380 -15.77 12.59 -28.41
C GLY A 380 -16.71 11.69 -27.62
N TRP A 381 -16.26 11.24 -26.45
CA TRP A 381 -17.02 10.34 -25.57
C TRP A 381 -17.72 11.13 -24.46
N ARG A 382 -18.93 10.75 -24.04
CA ARG A 382 -19.60 11.32 -22.86
C ARG A 382 -18.74 11.13 -21.61
N LEU A 383 -18.77 12.07 -20.66
CA LEU A 383 -17.93 11.97 -19.44
C LEU A 383 -18.36 10.84 -18.50
N ASN A 384 -19.68 10.62 -18.44
CA ASN A 384 -20.38 9.56 -17.71
C ASN A 384 -21.84 9.44 -18.20
N TYR A 385 -22.51 8.37 -17.75
CA TYR A 385 -23.96 8.31 -17.57
C TYR A 385 -24.26 8.20 -16.06
N VAL A 386 -25.40 8.74 -15.62
CA VAL A 386 -25.89 8.60 -14.24
C VAL A 386 -27.39 8.28 -14.25
N PRO A 387 -27.84 7.17 -13.64
CA PRO A 387 -29.26 6.82 -13.52
C PRO A 387 -30.14 7.99 -13.07
N GLY A 388 -31.27 8.19 -13.77
CA GLY A 388 -32.20 9.29 -13.52
C GLY A 388 -31.74 10.69 -13.96
N SER A 389 -30.42 10.91 -14.16
CA SER A 389 -29.87 12.17 -14.70
C SER A 389 -29.55 12.08 -16.20
N GLY A 390 -29.29 10.88 -16.71
CA GLY A 390 -28.98 10.62 -18.12
C GLY A 390 -27.49 10.74 -18.46
N LEU A 391 -27.22 10.94 -19.75
CA LEU A 391 -25.85 11.17 -20.27
C LEU A 391 -25.39 12.60 -19.93
N SER A 392 -24.14 12.73 -19.49
CA SER A 392 -23.50 14.03 -19.23
C SER A 392 -23.50 14.96 -20.45
N GLY A 393 -23.69 16.26 -20.20
CA GLY A 393 -23.58 17.28 -21.25
C GLY A 393 -22.15 17.45 -21.81
N GLY A 394 -21.14 17.23 -20.97
CA GLY A 394 -19.72 17.30 -21.35
C GLY A 394 -19.18 16.02 -22.01
N THR A 395 -17.97 16.10 -22.56
CA THR A 395 -17.31 15.00 -23.27
C THR A 395 -15.80 14.93 -22.99
N TYR A 396 -15.24 13.73 -22.94
CA TYR A 396 -13.81 13.49 -23.17
C TYR A 396 -13.52 13.81 -24.64
N SER A 397 -12.98 15.00 -24.84
CA SER A 397 -12.61 15.58 -26.14
C SER A 397 -11.15 16.03 -26.08
N GLY A 398 -10.51 16.06 -27.23
CA GLY A 398 -9.14 16.52 -27.45
C GLY A 398 -8.10 15.41 -27.50
N TYR A 399 -6.81 15.79 -27.51
CA TYR A 399 -5.68 14.87 -27.37
C TYR A 399 -5.53 14.42 -25.90
N THR A 400 -6.57 13.79 -25.36
CA THR A 400 -6.57 13.15 -24.04
C THR A 400 -6.05 11.71 -24.17
N THR A 401 -5.53 11.16 -23.08
CA THR A 401 -5.19 9.72 -23.02
C THR A 401 -6.46 8.91 -22.82
N GLU A 402 -7.35 9.46 -22.01
CA GLU A 402 -8.68 9.02 -21.63
C GLU A 402 -9.56 8.71 -22.85
N GLY A 403 -9.73 9.67 -23.78
CA GLY A 403 -10.54 9.47 -24.98
C GLY A 403 -10.04 8.34 -25.89
N LYS A 404 -8.72 8.15 -25.99
CA LYS A 404 -8.10 7.07 -26.77
C LYS A 404 -8.27 5.70 -26.13
N VAL A 405 -8.17 5.63 -24.79
CA VAL A 405 -8.40 4.39 -24.02
C VAL A 405 -9.84 3.92 -24.24
N ILE A 406 -10.82 4.84 -24.21
CA ILE A 406 -12.23 4.53 -24.53
C ILE A 406 -12.37 4.07 -26.00
N SER A 407 -11.76 4.78 -26.95
CA SER A 407 -11.78 4.38 -28.36
C SER A 407 -11.16 3.00 -28.63
N LEU A 408 -10.10 2.63 -27.92
CA LEU A 408 -9.50 1.30 -28.06
C LEU A 408 -10.42 0.21 -27.48
N ALA A 409 -11.01 0.44 -26.31
CA ALA A 409 -11.95 -0.51 -25.70
C ALA A 409 -13.20 -0.71 -26.59
N ALA A 410 -13.80 0.39 -27.07
CA ALA A 410 -14.99 0.36 -27.91
C ALA A 410 -14.75 -0.27 -29.30
N ALA A 411 -13.51 -0.22 -29.81
CA ALA A 411 -13.14 -0.86 -31.07
C ALA A 411 -12.81 -2.37 -30.94
N LEU A 412 -12.70 -2.88 -29.71
CA LEU A 412 -12.42 -4.29 -29.41
C LEU A 412 -13.67 -5.08 -28.95
N SER A 413 -14.84 -4.44 -28.85
CA SER A 413 -16.11 -5.14 -28.60
C SER A 413 -16.71 -5.64 -29.90
N ASP A 414 -17.09 -6.91 -29.94
CA ASP A 414 -17.87 -7.55 -31.01
C ASP A 414 -19.36 -7.16 -30.95
N SER A 415 -19.90 -6.96 -29.75
CA SER A 415 -21.31 -6.61 -29.52
C SER A 415 -21.63 -5.14 -29.80
N HIS A 416 -20.75 -4.22 -29.35
CA HIS A 416 -20.97 -2.77 -29.39
C HIS A 416 -19.82 -2.01 -30.10
N PRO A 417 -19.36 -2.44 -31.29
CA PRO A 417 -18.18 -1.89 -31.94
C PRO A 417 -18.35 -0.42 -32.33
N VAL A 418 -17.44 0.43 -31.87
CA VAL A 418 -17.24 1.79 -32.39
C VAL A 418 -15.88 1.84 -33.07
N ALA A 419 -15.86 2.04 -34.39
CA ALA A 419 -14.62 1.99 -35.16
C ALA A 419 -13.64 3.09 -34.73
N LEU A 420 -12.35 2.76 -34.57
CA LEU A 420 -11.30 3.71 -34.17
C LEU A 420 -11.36 5.01 -34.98
N SER A 421 -11.52 4.90 -36.30
CA SER A 421 -11.59 6.03 -37.23
C SER A 421 -12.72 7.03 -36.97
N GLN A 422 -13.77 6.66 -36.22
CA GLN A 422 -14.88 7.53 -35.86
C GLN A 422 -14.52 8.50 -34.72
N LEU A 423 -13.95 7.99 -33.61
CA LEU A 423 -13.76 8.78 -32.37
C LEU A 423 -12.30 8.93 -31.89
N TRP A 424 -11.33 8.19 -32.43
CA TRP A 424 -9.91 8.35 -32.07
C TRP A 424 -9.35 9.75 -32.41
N ASN A 425 -9.94 10.41 -33.41
CA ASN A 425 -9.54 11.72 -33.91
C ASN A 425 -10.66 12.79 -33.84
N SER A 426 -11.79 12.52 -33.16
CA SER A 426 -13.02 13.35 -33.26
C SER A 426 -12.94 14.75 -32.65
N ASP A 427 -11.79 15.14 -32.09
CA ASP A 427 -11.52 16.50 -31.65
C ASP A 427 -10.05 16.91 -31.88
N THR A 428 -9.59 16.87 -33.13
CA THR A 428 -8.69 17.90 -33.69
C THR A 428 -8.83 17.99 -35.21
N TYR A 429 -8.49 19.14 -35.77
CA TYR A 429 -8.41 19.39 -37.22
C TYR A 429 -7.24 18.63 -37.87
N ARG A 430 -7.27 17.30 -37.87
CA ARG A 430 -6.21 16.41 -38.38
C ARG A 430 -6.74 15.33 -39.32
N THR A 431 -6.82 15.66 -40.60
CA THR A 431 -6.87 14.68 -41.69
C THR A 431 -5.51 13.99 -41.83
N VAL A 432 -5.30 12.88 -41.10
CA VAL A 432 -4.11 12.04 -41.21
C VAL A 432 -4.55 10.60 -41.47
N ALA A 433 -4.37 10.13 -42.71
CA ALA A 433 -4.85 8.82 -43.15
C ALA A 433 -4.03 7.62 -42.60
N SER A 434 -2.83 7.86 -42.07
CA SER A 434 -1.83 6.82 -41.73
C SER A 434 -2.05 6.10 -40.40
N LEU A 435 -3.31 5.90 -39.99
CA LEU A 435 -3.73 5.10 -38.82
C LEU A 435 -5.05 4.34 -39.12
N VAL A 436 -5.35 4.09 -40.40
CA VAL A 436 -6.56 3.39 -40.87
C VAL A 436 -6.21 2.31 -41.92
N ASP A 437 -4.91 2.01 -42.05
CA ASP A 437 -4.32 0.91 -42.84
C ASP A 437 -3.65 -0.09 -41.88
#